data_AF-A0A969AGS0-F1
#
_entry.id   AF-A0A969AGS0-F1
#
_cell.length_a   1.000
_cell.length_b   1.000
_cell.length_c   1.000
_cell.angle_alpha   90.00
_cell.angle_beta   90.00
_cell.angle_gamma   90.00
#
_symmetry.space_group_name_H-M   'P 1'
#
loop_
_entity.id
_entity.type
_entity.pdbx_description
1 polymer ?
#
loop_
_entity_poly.entity_id
_entity_poly.type
_entity_poly.pdbx_seq_one_letter_code
_entity_poly.pdbx_strand_id
1 'polypeptide(L)'
;MESSNIRTEVIKEVNLIPEEKLTELYKFIHYFRLGIEASIETVVSRTKDDEERREKIMQFAGSWNDMSDEVFADFNEEITTRRQQAFLGRRSDESSVD
;
A
#
# COMPACT_ATOMS: atom_id res chain seq x y z
N MET A 1 28.86 -8.33 -36.05
CA MET A 1 27.62 -7.61 -35.69
C MET A 1 27.82 -7.10 -34.29
N GLU A 2 28.08 -5.81 -34.12
CA GLU A 2 28.07 -5.21 -32.79
C GLU A 2 26.67 -5.41 -32.21
N SER A 3 26.58 -6.18 -31.13
CA SER A 3 25.40 -6.20 -30.27
C SER A 3 25.17 -4.75 -29.86
N SER A 4 24.15 -4.09 -30.41
CA SER A 4 23.91 -2.70 -30.06
C SER A 4 23.64 -2.65 -28.56
N ASN A 5 24.49 -1.92 -27.85
CA ASN A 5 24.30 -1.73 -26.44
C ASN A 5 23.12 -0.78 -26.30
N ILE A 6 21.94 -1.31 -25.97
CA ILE A 6 20.71 -0.55 -25.79
C ILE A 6 20.91 0.70 -24.93
N ARG A 7 21.84 0.66 -23.96
CA ARG A 7 22.21 1.83 -23.14
C ARG A 7 22.83 2.95 -23.98
N THR A 8 23.67 2.62 -24.94
CA THR A 8 24.28 3.58 -25.85
C THR A 8 23.23 4.21 -26.76
N GLU A 9 22.25 3.45 -27.23
CA GLU A 9 21.14 3.97 -28.03
C GLU A 9 20.26 4.93 -27.21
N VAL A 10 19.89 4.55 -25.99
CA VAL A 10 19.11 5.40 -25.08
C VAL A 10 19.85 6.72 -24.78
N ILE A 11 21.15 6.68 -24.49
CA ILE A 11 21.93 7.91 -24.23
C ILE A 11 21.97 8.81 -25.47
N LYS A 12 22.07 8.24 -26.68
CA LYS A 12 22.05 9.03 -27.92
C LYS A 12 20.72 9.77 -28.08
N GLU A 13 19.59 9.10 -27.87
CA GLU A 13 18.26 9.71 -27.95
C GLU A 13 18.07 10.81 -26.89
N VAL A 14 18.51 10.57 -25.65
CA VAL A 14 18.45 11.56 -24.57
C VAL A 14 19.19 12.86 -24.95
N ASN A 15 20.33 12.75 -25.63
CA ASN A 15 21.14 13.90 -26.04
C ASN A 15 20.52 14.71 -27.20
N LEU A 16 19.52 14.17 -27.90
CA LEU A 16 18.82 14.89 -28.99
C LEU A 16 17.63 15.71 -28.48
N ILE A 17 17.29 15.60 -27.20
CA ILE A 17 16.13 16.27 -26.61
C ILE A 17 16.48 17.75 -26.29
N PRO A 18 15.60 18.71 -26.65
CA PRO A 18 15.79 20.11 -26.29
C PRO A 18 15.88 20.35 -24.78
N GLU A 19 16.68 21.34 -24.36
CA GLU A 19 16.97 21.66 -22.96
C GLU A 19 15.68 21.87 -22.13
N GLU A 20 14.67 22.52 -22.72
CA GLU A 20 13.41 22.84 -22.06
C GLU A 20 12.62 21.58 -21.67
N LYS A 21 12.91 20.45 -22.31
CA LYS A 21 12.28 19.14 -22.07
C LYS A 21 13.09 18.22 -21.18
N LEU A 22 14.34 18.57 -20.86
CA LEU A 22 15.20 17.73 -20.00
C LEU A 22 14.65 17.59 -18.57
N THR A 23 13.96 18.62 -18.04
CA THR A 23 13.32 18.52 -16.72
C THR A 23 12.20 17.47 -16.71
N GLU A 24 11.39 17.42 -17.76
CA GLU A 24 10.30 16.45 -17.91
C GLU A 24 10.85 15.03 -18.09
N LEU A 25 11.87 14.89 -18.94
CA LEU A 25 12.59 13.64 -19.15
C LEU A 25 13.27 13.13 -17.87
N TYR A 26 13.90 14.02 -17.10
CA TYR A 26 14.50 13.67 -15.82
C TYR A 26 13.44 13.10 -14.87
N LYS A 27 12.30 13.77 -14.72
CA LYS A 27 11.20 13.27 -13.87
C LYS A 27 10.73 11.90 -14.32
N PHE A 28 10.61 11.67 -15.63
CA PHE A 28 10.24 10.38 -16.19
C PHE A 28 11.28 9.29 -15.87
N ILE A 29 12.55 9.50 -16.20
CA ILE A 29 13.63 8.54 -15.92
C ILE A 29 13.77 8.30 -14.40
N HIS A 30 13.64 9.36 -13.60
CA HIS A 30 13.68 9.31 -12.15
C HIS A 30 12.51 8.50 -11.58
N TYR A 31 11.31 8.64 -12.16
CA TYR A 31 10.17 7.77 -11.88
C TYR A 31 10.46 6.33 -12.27
N PHE A 32 11.09 6.06 -13.41
CA PHE A 32 11.50 4.68 -13.72
C PHE A 32 12.52 4.15 -12.70
N ARG A 33 13.45 4.96 -12.21
CA ARG A 33 14.41 4.53 -11.18
C ARG A 33 13.72 4.25 -9.83
N LEU A 34 12.90 5.17 -9.33
CA LEU A 34 12.28 5.12 -8.00
C LEU A 34 10.94 4.37 -7.97
N GLY A 35 10.11 4.57 -8.99
CA GLY A 35 8.83 3.88 -9.17
C GLY A 35 9.03 2.40 -9.46
N ILE A 36 10.15 2.02 -10.11
CA ILE A 36 10.57 0.62 -10.12
C ILE A 36 10.94 0.19 -8.70
N GLU A 37 11.69 0.93 -7.89
CA GLU A 37 11.96 0.56 -6.47
C GLU A 37 10.68 0.37 -5.63
N ALA A 38 9.68 1.24 -5.73
CA ALA A 38 8.41 1.12 -4.99
C ALA A 38 7.51 0.00 -5.53
N SER A 39 7.49 -0.20 -6.86
CA SER A 39 6.83 -1.36 -7.47
C SER A 39 7.59 -2.65 -7.16
N ILE A 40 8.91 -2.64 -7.07
CA ILE A 40 9.77 -3.74 -6.65
C ILE A 40 9.56 -4.03 -5.17
N GLU A 41 9.37 -3.05 -4.29
CA GLU A 41 9.01 -3.34 -2.90
C GLU A 41 7.64 -4.06 -2.79
N THR A 42 6.73 -3.79 -3.72
CA THR A 42 5.44 -4.50 -3.87
C THR A 42 5.49 -5.77 -4.76
N VAL A 43 6.55 -5.97 -5.55
CA VAL A 43 6.70 -7.04 -6.56
C VAL A 43 7.90 -7.98 -6.28
N VAL A 44 8.79 -7.64 -5.34
CA VAL A 44 10.04 -8.33 -4.97
C VAL A 44 10.05 -8.82 -3.53
N SER A 45 9.02 -8.54 -2.72
CA SER A 45 8.63 -9.48 -1.65
C SER A 45 7.78 -10.61 -2.24
N ARG A 46 8.40 -11.40 -3.13
CA ARG A 46 7.89 -12.70 -3.58
C ARG A 46 8.85 -13.78 -3.13
N THR A 47 9.07 -13.83 -1.81
CA THR A 47 9.47 -15.09 -1.19
C THR A 47 8.24 -15.98 -1.06
N LYS A 48 8.41 -17.30 -1.06
CA LYS A 48 7.32 -18.25 -0.84
C LYS A 48 6.57 -17.97 0.47
N ASP A 49 7.31 -17.44 1.45
CA ASP A 49 6.82 -17.07 2.77
C ASP A 49 5.89 -15.85 2.74
N ASP A 50 6.12 -14.89 1.83
CA ASP A 50 5.24 -13.72 1.65
C ASP A 50 3.93 -14.09 0.96
N GLU A 51 3.98 -15.03 0.02
CA GLU A 51 2.81 -15.54 -0.68
C GLU A 51 1.93 -16.36 0.28
N GLU A 52 2.55 -17.22 1.10
CA GLU A 52 1.86 -17.96 2.17
C GLU A 52 1.26 -17.02 3.24
N ARG A 53 2.00 -15.97 3.63
CA ARG A 53 1.48 -14.96 4.57
C ARG A 53 0.31 -14.18 3.98
N ARG A 54 0.36 -13.81 2.70
CA ARG A 54 -0.74 -13.14 2.01
C ARG A 54 -1.96 -14.06 1.93
N GLU A 55 -1.77 -15.32 1.58
CA GLU A 55 -2.86 -16.32 1.53
C GLU A 55 -3.51 -16.51 2.91
N LYS A 56 -2.69 -16.57 3.98
CA LYS A 56 -3.14 -16.57 5.38
C LYS A 56 -3.84 -15.29 5.83
N ILE A 57 -3.61 -14.14 5.20
CA ILE A 57 -4.36 -12.91 5.49
C ILE A 57 -5.66 -12.91 4.68
N MET A 58 -5.59 -13.33 3.41
CA MET A 58 -6.72 -13.33 2.49
C MET A 58 -7.78 -14.38 2.86
N GLN A 59 -7.45 -15.47 3.56
CA GLN A 59 -8.45 -16.40 4.12
C GLN A 59 -9.42 -15.72 5.11
N PHE A 60 -9.04 -14.58 5.70
CA PHE A 60 -9.91 -13.82 6.59
C PHE A 60 -10.71 -12.72 5.87
N ALA A 61 -10.43 -12.48 4.59
CA ALA A 61 -11.17 -11.53 3.79
C ALA A 61 -12.58 -12.08 3.53
N GLY A 62 -13.61 -11.35 3.96
CA GLY A 62 -14.99 -11.80 3.82
C GLY A 62 -15.44 -12.81 4.87
N SER A 63 -14.70 -13.02 5.97
CA SER A 63 -15.17 -13.88 7.09
C SER A 63 -16.48 -13.43 7.73
N TRP A 64 -16.94 -12.22 7.43
CA TRP A 64 -18.22 -11.66 7.88
C TRP A 64 -19.30 -11.72 6.79
N ASN A 65 -18.97 -12.18 5.59
CA ASN A 65 -19.88 -12.18 4.44
C ASN A 65 -20.94 -13.30 4.52
N ASP A 66 -20.66 -14.35 5.29
CA ASP A 66 -21.58 -15.46 5.55
C ASP A 66 -22.48 -15.22 6.80
N MET A 67 -22.31 -14.07 7.46
CA MET A 67 -23.13 -13.68 8.60
C MET A 67 -24.45 -13.08 8.09
N SER A 68 -25.58 -13.53 8.65
CA SER A 68 -26.86 -12.88 8.35
C SER A 68 -26.92 -11.48 8.96
N ASP A 69 -27.69 -10.59 8.34
CA ASP A 69 -27.85 -9.21 8.83
C ASP A 69 -28.34 -9.15 10.28
N GLU A 70 -29.18 -10.11 10.70
CA GLU A 70 -29.68 -10.25 12.06
C GLU A 70 -28.54 -10.57 13.06
N VAL A 71 -27.71 -11.57 12.76
CA VAL A 71 -26.57 -11.95 13.61
C VAL A 71 -25.53 -10.83 13.65
N PHE A 72 -25.34 -10.12 12.53
CA PHE A 72 -24.45 -8.97 12.47
C PHE A 72 -24.95 -7.80 13.32
N ALA A 73 -26.25 -7.50 13.26
CA ALA A 73 -26.87 -6.43 14.03
C ALA A 73 -26.75 -6.68 15.54
N ASP A 74 -27.08 -7.89 15.99
CA ASP A 74 -26.97 -8.29 17.39
C ASP A 74 -25.51 -8.20 17.89
N PHE A 75 -24.56 -8.71 17.11
CA PHE A 75 -23.13 -8.61 17.43
C PHE A 75 -22.66 -7.16 17.52
N ASN A 76 -23.12 -6.30 16.61
CA ASN A 76 -22.73 -4.89 16.59
C ASN A 76 -23.32 -4.11 17.78
N GLU A 77 -24.54 -4.43 18.20
CA GLU A 77 -25.16 -3.87 19.42
C GLU A 77 -24.39 -4.28 20.68
N GLU A 78 -23.99 -5.55 20.78
CA GLU A 78 -23.19 -6.07 21.89
C GLU A 78 -21.81 -5.38 21.97
N ILE A 79 -21.11 -5.24 20.83
CA ILE A 79 -19.82 -4.55 20.72
C ILE A 79 -19.96 -3.07 21.11
N THR A 80 -21.02 -2.41 20.64
CA THR A 80 -21.30 -1.00 20.95
C THR A 80 -21.54 -0.80 22.44
N THR A 81 -22.35 -1.66 23.07
CA THR A 81 -22.63 -1.64 24.50
C THR A 81 -21.35 -1.86 25.32
N ARG A 82 -20.52 -2.86 24.97
CA ARG A 82 -19.25 -3.10 25.66
C ARG A 82 -18.28 -1.94 25.54
N ARG A 83 -18.19 -1.31 24.36
CA ARG A 83 -17.34 -0.13 24.16
C ARG A 83 -17.82 1.01 25.05
N GLN A 84 -19.12 1.34 25.01
CA GLN A 84 -19.69 2.38 25.86
C GLN A 84 -19.39 2.11 27.35
N GLN A 85 -19.60 0.88 27.83
CA GLN A 85 -19.30 0.50 29.21
C GLN A 85 -17.81 0.59 29.58
N ALA A 86 -16.90 0.19 28.69
CA ALA A 86 -15.47 0.32 28.91
C ALA A 86 -15.02 1.80 29.03
N PHE A 87 -15.73 2.72 28.39
CA PHE A 87 -15.47 4.16 28.46
C PHE A 87 -16.23 4.88 29.59
N LEU A 88 -17.30 4.29 30.15
CA LEU A 88 -17.98 4.81 31.35
C LEU A 88 -17.12 4.71 32.62
N GLY A 89 -16.16 3.79 32.67
CA GLY A 89 -15.23 3.61 33.79
C GLY A 89 -13.99 4.51 33.75
N ARG A 90 -13.77 5.27 32.66
CA ARG A 90 -12.70 6.27 32.63
C ARG A 90 -13.18 7.49 33.40
N ARG A 91 -12.59 7.72 34.58
CA ARG A 91 -12.72 8.98 35.32
C ARG A 91 -12.55 10.15 34.34
N SER A 92 -13.50 11.08 34.36
CA SER A 92 -13.47 12.38 33.68
C SER A 92 -12.30 13.28 34.12
N ASP A 93 -11.39 12.81 34.97
CA ASP A 93 -10.24 13.57 35.49
C ASP A 93 -9.06 13.66 34.50
N GLU A 94 -9.15 13.02 33.32
CA GLU A 94 -8.12 13.14 32.26
C GLU A 94 -8.54 14.05 31.09
N SER A 95 -9.57 14.89 31.23
CA SER A 95 -9.60 16.10 30.39
C SER A 95 -8.64 17.09 31.03
N SER A 96 -7.36 17.07 30.61
CA SER A 96 -6.44 18.15 30.93
C SER A 96 -7.08 19.45 30.45
N VAL A 97 -7.47 20.28 31.40
CA VAL A 97 -7.82 21.67 31.18
C VAL A 97 -6.55 22.36 30.67
N ASP A 98 -6.62 22.91 29.46
CA ASP A 98 -5.73 23.98 29.00
C ASP A 98 -6.21 25.31 29.62
#